data_AF-A0A2V9TAY0-F1
#
_entry.id   AF-A0A2V9TAY0-F1
#
_cell.length_a   1.000
_cell.length_b   1.000
_cell.length_c   1.000
_cell.angle_alpha   90.00
_cell.angle_beta   90.00
_cell.angle_gamma   90.00
#
_symmetry.space_group_name_H-M   'P 1'
#
loop_
_entity.id
_entity.type
_entity.pdbx_description
1 polymer ?
#
loop_
_entity_poly.entity_id
_entity_poly.type
_entity_poly.pdbx_seq_one_letter_code
_entity_poly.pdbx_strand_id
1 'polypeptide(L)' 'MKSEAVSLPVIAGVPLDCSFWLEDDGWSGVCERLSVIVRGGSFEDAKKNMEAALQDHIERVLREHLGRSSQRIA' A
#
# COMPACT_ATOMS: atom_id res chain seq x y z
N MET A 1 22.31 -24.07 24.28
CA MET A 1 21.19 -24.03 23.30
C MET A 1 21.73 -23.45 22.00
N LYS A 2 21.53 -24.14 20.86
CA LYS A 2 21.83 -23.57 19.54
C LYS A 2 20.60 -22.77 19.10
N SER A 3 20.78 -21.50 18.78
CA SER A 3 19.73 -20.69 18.18
C SER A 3 19.73 -20.97 16.67
N GLU A 4 18.66 -21.57 16.15
CA GLU A 4 18.47 -21.73 14.71
C GLU A 4 17.63 -20.56 14.19
N ALA A 5 18.12 -19.91 13.13
CA ALA A 5 17.40 -18.82 12.48
C ALA A 5 16.45 -19.39 11.42
N VAL A 6 15.19 -18.94 11.44
CA VAL A 6 14.16 -19.31 10.46
C VAL A 6 13.77 -18.08 9.66
N SER A 7 13.74 -18.21 8.33
CA SER A 7 13.31 -17.13 7.43
C SER A 7 11.85 -17.33 7.05
N LEU A 8 11.01 -16.36 7.40
CA LEU A 8 9.58 -16.34 7.07
C LEU A 8 9.19 -14.93 6.59
N PRO A 9 8.26 -14.80 5.62
CA PRO A 9 7.73 -13.50 5.24
C PRO A 9 6.90 -12.89 6.38
N VAL A 10 7.07 -11.59 6.61
CA VAL A 10 6.31 -10.81 7.58
C VAL A 10 5.62 -9.67 6.86
N ILE A 11 4.33 -9.50 7.11
CA ILE A 11 3.53 -8.41 6.55
C ILE A 11 3.51 -7.27 7.56
N ALA A 12 3.88 -6.06 7.13
CA ALA A 12 3.79 -4.85 7.93
C ALA A 12 2.66 -3.97 7.39
N GLY A 13 1.73 -3.58 8.27
CA GLY A 13 0.66 -2.62 7.93
C GLY A 13 1.09 -1.19 8.26
N VAL A 14 0.90 -0.27 7.32
CA VAL A 14 1.15 1.17 7.53
C VAL A 14 -0.19 1.90 7.50
N PRO A 15 -0.70 2.40 8.64
CA PRO A 15 -1.95 3.16 8.65
C PRO A 15 -1.75 4.49 7.93
N LEU A 16 -2.68 4.82 7.04
CA LEU A 16 -2.71 6.07 6.29
C LEU A 16 -4.12 6.62 6.30
N ASP A 17 -4.24 7.88 6.71
CA ASP A 17 -5.51 8.60 6.65
C ASP A 17 -5.84 8.89 5.19
N CYS A 18 -7.05 8.49 4.80
CA CYS A 18 -7.62 8.68 3.48
C CYS A 18 -9.01 9.29 3.61
N SER A 19 -9.37 10.17 2.69
CA SER A 19 -10.71 10.76 2.65
C SER A 19 -11.57 10.00 1.65
N PHE A 20 -12.86 9.84 1.98
CA PHE A 20 -13.85 9.18 1.14
C PHE A 20 -15.10 10.05 1.09
N TRP A 21 -15.73 10.12 -0.08
CA TRP A 21 -16.97 10.85 -0.27
C TRP A 21 -17.83 10.16 -1.32
N LEU A 22 -19.15 10.37 -1.21
CA LEU A 22 -20.13 9.91 -2.18
C LEU A 22 -20.18 10.89 -3.36
N GLU A 23 -20.18 10.34 -4.57
CA GLU A 23 -20.42 11.01 -5.85
C GLU A 23 -21.68 10.42 -6.50
N ASP A 24 -22.13 11.00 -7.62
CA ASP A 24 -23.38 10.60 -8.29
C ASP A 24 -23.38 9.14 -8.78
N ASP A 25 -22.20 8.59 -9.10
CA ASP A 25 -22.00 7.25 -9.66
C ASP A 25 -21.37 6.24 -8.68
N GLY A 26 -21.14 6.63 -7.42
CA GLY A 26 -20.56 5.74 -6.42
C GLY A 26 -19.74 6.48 -5.37
N TRP A 27 -18.73 5.80 -4.84
CA TRP A 27 -17.80 6.35 -3.85
C TRP A 27 -16.44 6.64 -4.48
N SER A 28 -15.92 7.81 -4.15
CA SER A 28 -14.54 8.20 -4.46
C SER A 28 -13.71 8.24 -3.18
N GLY A 29 -12.42 7.99 -3.31
CA GLY A 29 -11.48 8.06 -2.19
C GLY A 29 -10.12 8.59 -2.63
N VAL A 30 -9.44 9.32 -1.74
CA VAL A 30 -8.10 9.85 -1.97
C VAL A 30 -7.18 9.65 -0.76
N CYS A 31 -5.95 9.26 -1.04
CA CYS A 31 -4.82 9.39 -0.12
C CYS A 31 -3.92 10.51 -0.62
N GLU A 32 -4.11 11.73 -0.11
CA GLU A 32 -3.40 12.93 -0.61
C GLU A 32 -1.88 12.78 -0.51
N ARG A 33 -1.40 12.22 0.62
CA ARG A 33 0.02 12.04 0.91
C ARG A 33 0.74 11.20 -0.15
N LEU A 34 0.04 10.27 -0.79
CA LEU A 34 0.61 9.37 -1.80
C LEU A 34 0.03 9.60 -3.21
N SER A 35 -0.82 10.62 -3.36
CA SER A 35 -1.50 10.93 -4.63
C SER A 35 -2.23 9.73 -5.24
N VAL A 36 -2.85 8.91 -4.39
CA VAL A 36 -3.66 7.75 -4.81
C VAL A 36 -5.13 8.14 -4.80
N ILE A 37 -5.83 7.84 -5.90
CA ILE A 37 -7.28 8.06 -6.05
C ILE A 37 -7.92 6.74 -6.45
N VAL A 38 -9.07 6.42 -5.87
CA VAL A 38 -9.85 5.22 -6.19
C VAL A 38 -11.33 5.54 -6.36
N ARG A 39 -12.05 4.62 -7.01
CA ARG A 39 -13.50 4.62 -7.09
C ARG A 39 -14.04 3.25 -6.65
N GLY A 40 -15.28 3.21 -6.21
CA GLY A 40 -15.99 1.97 -5.89
C GLY A 40 -17.50 2.16 -5.93
N GLY A 41 -18.24 1.07 -6.15
CA GLY A 41 -19.71 1.11 -6.18
C GLY A 41 -20.34 1.34 -4.80
N SER A 42 -19.59 1.05 -3.72
CA SER A 42 -19.97 1.30 -2.33
C SER A 42 -18.76 1.83 -1.55
N PHE A 43 -18.99 2.27 -0.31
CA PHE A 43 -17.91 2.68 0.59
C PHE A 43 -16.91 1.54 0.84
N GLU A 44 -17.42 0.32 1.07
CA GLU A 44 -16.61 -0.88 1.32
C GLU A 44 -15.75 -1.23 0.09
N ASP A 45 -16.31 -1.11 -1.11
CA ASP A 45 -15.59 -1.33 -2.36
C ASP A 45 -14.50 -0.28 -2.57
N ALA A 46 -14.82 1.00 -2.38
CA ALA A 46 -13.83 2.08 -2.45
C ALA A 46 -12.71 1.91 -1.41
N LYS A 47 -13.04 1.52 -0.17
CA LYS A 47 -12.06 1.24 0.88
C LYS A 47 -11.15 0.07 0.51
N LYS A 48 -11.72 -1.03 0.02
CA LYS A 48 -10.94 -2.20 -0.45
C LYS A 48 -10.01 -1.83 -1.61
N ASN A 49 -10.49 -1.02 -2.55
CA ASN A 49 -9.68 -0.52 -3.67
C ASN A 49 -8.54 0.39 -3.17
N MET A 50 -8.78 1.23 -2.16
CA MET A 50 -7.73 2.04 -1.54
C MET A 50 -6.66 1.17 -0.87
N GLU A 51 -7.05 0.17 -0.09
CA GLU A 51 -6.11 -0.75 0.56
C GLU A 51 -5.21 -1.46 -0.46
N ALA A 52 -5.79 -1.96 -1.55
CA ALA A 52 -5.03 -2.60 -2.62
C ALA A 52 -4.06 -1.62 -3.32
N ALA A 53 -4.54 -0.43 -3.69
CA ALA A 53 -3.73 0.58 -4.36
C ALA A 53 -2.56 1.08 -3.49
N LEU A 54 -2.80 1.23 -2.18
CA LEU A 54 -1.76 1.61 -1.22
C LEU A 54 -0.73 0.49 -1.05
N GLN A 55 -1.17 -0.76 -0.98
CA GLN A 55 -0.25 -1.90 -0.90
C GLN A 55 0.66 -1.96 -2.13
N ASP A 56 0.10 -1.88 -3.34
CA ASP A 56 0.87 -1.88 -4.59
C ASP A 56 1.88 -0.71 -4.63
N HIS A 57 1.46 0.47 -4.17
CA HIS A 57 2.33 1.64 -4.11
C HIS A 57 3.52 1.41 -3.16
N ILE A 58 3.25 0.90 -1.94
CA ILE A 58 4.29 0.63 -0.94
C ILE A 58 5.24 -0.46 -1.42
N GLU A 59 4.72 -1.57 -1.96
CA GLU A 59 5.52 -2.67 -2.48
C GLU A 59 6.44 -2.20 -3.62
N ARG A 60 5.93 -1.35 -4.52
CA ARG A 60 6.73 -0.75 -5.60
C ARG A 60 7.84 0.12 -5.05
N VAL A 61 7.54 1.02 -4.10
CA VAL A 61 8.54 1.89 -3.46
C VAL A 61 9.62 1.06 -2.78
N LEU A 62 9.25 0.04 -2.01
CA LEU A 62 10.21 -0.85 -1.33
C LEU A 62 11.09 -1.59 -2.34
N ARG A 63 10.51 -2.12 -3.42
CA ARG A 63 11.26 -2.82 -4.48
C ARG A 63 12.26 -1.90 -5.17
N GLU A 64 11.85 -0.67 -5.48
CA GLU A 64 12.74 0.33 -6.08
C GLU A 64 13.90 0.70 -5.15
N HIS A 65 13.65 0.89 -3.85
CA HIS A 65 14.69 1.32 -2.90
C HIS A 65 15.63 0.17 -2.47
N LEU A 66 15.09 -1.02 -2.21
CA LEU A 66 15.88 -2.19 -1.84
C LEU A 66 16.63 -2.75 -3.06
N GLY A 67 16.02 -2.73 -4.25
CA GLY A 67 16.69 -3.14 -5.49
C GLY A 67 17.87 -2.24 -5.88
N ARG A 68 17.75 -0.93 -5.66
CA ARG A 68 18.83 0.04 -5.92
C ARG A 68 19.96 -0.02 -4.89
N SER A 69 19.68 -0.48 -3.67
CA SER A 69 20.70 -0.62 -2.62
C SER A 69 21.73 -1.71 -2.96
N SER A 70 21.33 -2.77 -3.66
CA SER A 70 22.25 -3.80 -4.16
C SER A 70 23.17 -3.33 -5.30
N GLN A 71 22.87 -2.20 -5.96
CA GLN A 71 23.68 -1.65 -7.06
C GLN A 71 24.74 -0.64 -6.59
N ARG A 72 24.72 -0.23 -5.32
CA ARG A 72 25.70 0.72 -4.76
C ARG A 72 26.91 0.04 -4.13
N ILE A 73 26.96 -1.31 -4.18
CA ILE A 73 28.11 -2.12 -3.78
C ILE A 73 28.67 -2.77 -5.05
N ALA A 74 29.34 -1.97 -5.88
CA ALA A 74 30.13 -2.41 -7.02
C ALA A 74 31.30 -1.44 -7.22
#